data_AF-A0A357KRM8-F1
#
_entry.id   AF-A0A357KRM8-F1
#
_cell.length_a   1.000
_cell.length_b   1.000
_cell.length_c   1.000
_cell.angle_alpha   90.00
_cell.angle_beta   90.00
_cell.angle_gamma   90.00
#
_symmetry.space_group_name_H-M   'P 1'
#
loop_
_entity.id
_entity.type
_entity.pdbx_description
1 polymer ?
#
loop_
_entity_poly.entity_id
_entity_poly.type
_entity_poly.pdbx_seq_one_letter_code
_entity_poly.pdbx_strand_id
1 'polypeptide(L)'
;MKKNKIISWKAQNAESMLYSGNALYLEFLYEQYLEDPQQIDPRWQQYFSALPKVNGNLSEQSLSATREYFQHYEPTLSSGAVCSQPLANARTQDQKQVRVLQLINAYRFLGHKKAQINPLEDGSTVDVPELTLDHHELSESDLNTVFNTGSLVAPDK
;
A
#
# COMPACT_ATOMS: atom_id res chain seq x y z
N MET A 1 23.57 44.77 20.66
CA MET A 1 22.62 44.49 19.55
C MET A 1 23.36 43.71 18.46
N LYS A 2 23.11 42.40 18.33
CA LYS A 2 23.60 41.59 17.20
C LYS A 2 22.39 40.94 16.55
N LYS A 3 22.14 41.27 15.29
CA LYS A 3 21.01 40.78 14.49
C LYS A 3 21.31 39.33 14.09
N ASN A 4 20.62 38.37 14.69
CA ASN A 4 20.66 36.98 14.23
C ASN A 4 19.88 36.87 12.92
N LYS A 5 20.61 36.63 11.83
CA LYS A 5 20.06 36.27 10.53
C LYS A 5 19.34 34.93 10.71
N ILE A 6 18.01 34.96 10.68
CA ILE A 6 17.17 33.75 10.68
C ILE A 6 17.46 33.03 9.37
N ILE A 7 18.28 31.98 9.43
CA ILE A 7 18.56 31.13 8.28
C ILE A 7 17.32 30.25 8.10
N SER A 8 16.60 30.47 7.01
CA SER A 8 15.41 29.71 6.63
C SER A 8 15.77 28.24 6.45
N TRP A 9 15.23 27.38 7.32
CA TRP A 9 15.38 25.92 7.29
C TRP A 9 14.89 25.26 5.98
N LYS A 10 14.09 25.98 5.18
CA LYS A 10 13.58 25.49 3.89
C LYS A 10 14.62 25.54 2.77
N ALA A 11 15.73 26.25 2.94
CA ALA A 11 16.71 26.46 1.88
C ALA A 11 17.85 25.42 1.83
N GLN A 12 18.09 24.65 2.91
CA GLN A 12 19.18 23.66 2.93
C GLN A 12 18.78 22.28 2.40
N ASN A 13 17.47 21.98 2.29
CA ASN A 13 17.00 20.66 1.86
C ASN A 13 16.30 20.66 0.48
N ALA A 14 16.28 21.79 -0.22
CA ALA A 14 15.59 21.91 -1.52
C ALA A 14 16.50 21.61 -2.73
N GLU A 15 17.83 21.63 -2.56
CA GLU A 15 18.80 21.15 -3.57
C GLU A 15 19.31 19.74 -3.26
N SER A 16 18.52 18.97 -2.49
CA SER A 16 18.92 17.66 -2.03
C SER A 16 19.16 16.76 -3.23
N MET A 17 20.39 16.29 -3.44
CA MET A 17 20.75 15.27 -4.44
C MET A 17 19.83 14.05 -4.37
N LEU A 18 19.20 13.83 -3.21
CA LEU A 18 18.21 12.80 -2.91
C LEU A 18 16.78 13.13 -3.40
N TYR A 19 16.59 14.21 -4.17
CA TYR A 19 15.30 14.55 -4.77
C TYR A 19 14.88 13.43 -5.74
N SER A 20 13.59 13.07 -5.71
CA SER A 20 13.00 11.95 -6.45
C SER A 20 13.37 11.86 -7.94
N GLY A 21 13.79 12.97 -8.57
CA GLY A 21 14.26 12.99 -9.97
C GLY A 21 15.64 12.36 -10.20
N ASN A 22 16.53 12.36 -9.19
CA ASN A 22 17.87 11.74 -9.28
C ASN A 22 17.93 10.35 -8.64
N ALA A 23 16.79 9.83 -8.17
CA ALA A 23 16.73 8.56 -7.44
C ALA A 23 17.34 7.40 -8.23
N LEU A 24 17.04 7.30 -9.53
CA LEU A 24 17.58 6.24 -10.41
C LEU A 24 19.10 6.34 -10.58
N TYR A 25 19.65 7.56 -10.63
CA TYR A 25 21.10 7.76 -10.75
C TYR A 25 21.82 7.37 -9.45
N LEU A 26 21.26 7.74 -8.31
CA LEU A 26 21.80 7.36 -7.01
C LEU A 26 21.68 5.86 -6.74
N GLU A 27 20.59 5.24 -7.20
CA GLU A 27 20.38 3.79 -7.14
C GLU A 27 21.49 3.07 -7.92
N PHE A 28 21.71 3.43 -9.18
CA PHE A 28 22.79 2.86 -9.99
C PHE A 28 24.18 3.08 -9.37
N LEU A 29 24.45 4.29 -8.88
CA LEU A 29 25.74 4.64 -8.27
C LEU A 29 26.00 3.84 -6.99
N TYR A 30 24.95 3.55 -6.23
CA TYR A 30 25.02 2.75 -5.02
C TYR A 30 25.15 1.25 -5.32
N GLU A 31 24.50 0.74 -6.38
CA GLU A 31 24.75 -0.63 -6.87
C GLU A 31 26.21 -0.82 -7.27
N GLN A 32 26.79 0.14 -7.99
CA GLN A 32 28.21 0.10 -8.34
C GLN A 32 29.12 0.13 -7.11
N TYR A 33 28.73 0.87 -6.07
CA TYR A 33 29.45 0.86 -4.78
C TYR A 33 29.40 -0.50 -4.07
N LEU A 34 28.28 -1.23 -4.16
CA LEU A 34 28.15 -2.58 -3.60
C LEU A 34 28.98 -3.63 -4.36
N GLU A 35 29.17 -3.45 -5.67
CA GLU A 35 30.01 -4.34 -6.50
C GLU A 35 31.51 -4.08 -6.31
N ASP A 36 31.96 -2.84 -6.51
CA ASP A 36 33.35 -2.43 -6.33
C ASP A 36 33.41 -0.97 -5.85
N PRO A 37 33.66 -0.75 -4.54
CA PRO A 37 33.77 0.59 -3.98
C PRO A 37 34.82 1.46 -4.68
N GLN A 38 35.88 0.87 -5.27
CA GLN A 38 36.97 1.62 -5.91
C GLN A 38 36.58 2.25 -7.26
N GLN A 39 35.45 1.86 -7.86
CA GLN A 39 34.98 2.37 -9.16
C GLN A 39 34.27 3.72 -9.08
N ILE A 40 33.82 4.11 -7.88
CA ILE A 40 33.06 5.34 -7.68
C ILE A 40 33.94 6.48 -7.12
N ASP A 41 33.50 7.72 -7.31
CA ASP A 41 34.22 8.90 -6.80
C ASP A 41 34.43 8.81 -5.27
N PRO A 42 35.62 9.13 -4.74
CA PRO A 42 35.93 9.08 -3.31
C PRO A 42 34.92 9.82 -2.41
N ARG A 43 34.28 10.89 -2.92
CA ARG A 43 33.25 11.62 -2.16
C ARG A 43 32.02 10.75 -1.89
N TRP A 44 31.61 9.95 -2.88
CA TRP A 44 30.49 9.03 -2.77
C TRP A 44 30.83 7.82 -1.90
N GLN A 45 32.07 7.33 -1.96
CA GLN A 45 32.55 6.29 -1.04
C GLN A 45 32.42 6.73 0.42
N GLN A 46 32.88 7.94 0.73
CA GLN A 46 32.79 8.51 2.07
C GLN A 46 31.32 8.71 2.51
N TYR A 47 30.47 9.14 1.59
CA TYR A 47 29.04 9.31 1.86
C TYR A 47 28.34 7.98 2.17
N PHE A 48 28.51 6.96 1.32
CA PHE A 48 27.85 5.66 1.50
C PHE A 48 28.40 4.89 2.70
N SER A 49 29.70 4.99 3.00
CA SER A 49 30.29 4.37 4.21
C SER A 49 29.80 4.98 5.52
N ALA A 50 29.31 6.23 5.49
CA ALA A 50 28.75 6.92 6.65
C ALA A 50 27.26 6.60 6.90
N LEU A 51 26.60 5.83 6.01
CA LEU A 51 25.19 5.48 6.18
C LEU A 51 24.98 4.52 7.36
N PRO A 52 23.90 4.70 8.14
CA PRO A 52 23.59 3.82 9.26
C PRO A 52 23.19 2.44 8.75
N LYS A 53 23.92 1.41 9.17
CA LYS A 53 23.64 0.03 8.80
C LYS A 53 22.37 -0.44 9.51
N VAL A 54 21.33 -0.82 8.75
CA VAL A 54 20.11 -1.39 9.31
C VAL A 54 20.40 -2.81 9.80
N ASN A 55 20.13 -3.10 11.08
CA ASN A 55 20.26 -4.43 11.72
C ASN A 55 21.66 -5.07 11.77
N GLY A 56 22.74 -4.33 11.55
CA GLY A 56 24.11 -4.84 11.78
C GLY A 56 24.52 -6.04 10.92
N ASN A 57 23.73 -6.40 9.91
CA ASN A 57 23.96 -7.53 9.03
C ASN A 57 24.26 -7.00 7.62
N LEU A 58 25.35 -7.48 7.02
CA LEU A 58 25.97 -6.94 5.80
C LEU A 58 25.23 -7.30 4.49
N SER A 59 23.99 -7.76 4.54
CA SER A 59 23.25 -8.09 3.32
C SER A 59 22.40 -6.91 2.89
N GLU A 60 23.04 -5.78 2.56
CA GLU A 60 22.39 -4.80 1.67
C GLU A 60 22.21 -5.52 0.34
N GLN A 61 20.98 -5.96 0.08
CA GLN A 61 20.67 -6.72 -1.12
C GLN A 61 20.72 -5.79 -2.33
N SER A 62 21.44 -6.21 -3.37
CA SER A 62 21.40 -5.49 -4.64
C SER A 62 19.95 -5.35 -5.11
N LEU A 63 19.57 -4.14 -5.50
CA LEU A 63 18.23 -3.84 -5.98
C LEU A 63 17.98 -4.53 -7.33
N SER A 64 19.00 -4.61 -8.20
CA SER A 64 18.96 -5.43 -9.42
C SER A 64 18.64 -6.90 -9.14
N ALA A 65 19.33 -7.54 -8.19
CA ALA A 65 19.06 -8.92 -7.79
C ALA A 65 17.64 -9.10 -7.21
N THR A 66 17.19 -8.11 -6.43
CA THR A 66 15.82 -8.09 -5.89
C THR A 66 14.79 -7.95 -7.01
N ARG A 67 15.05 -7.09 -7.99
CA ARG A 67 14.18 -6.87 -9.15
C ARG A 67 14.11 -8.09 -10.06
N GLU A 68 15.25 -8.71 -10.35
CA GLU A 68 15.33 -9.94 -11.13
C GLU A 68 14.61 -11.09 -10.43
N TYR A 69 14.77 -11.20 -9.11
CA TYR A 69 14.03 -12.14 -8.27
C TYR A 69 12.52 -11.93 -8.44
N PHE A 70 12.01 -10.70 -8.34
CA PHE A 70 10.59 -10.41 -8.52
C PHE A 70 10.10 -10.52 -9.97
N GLN A 71 10.97 -10.34 -10.97
CA GLN A 71 10.60 -10.49 -12.39
C GLN A 71 10.41 -11.95 -12.79
N HIS A 72 11.21 -12.87 -12.22
CA HIS A 72 11.08 -14.31 -12.47
C HIS A 72 10.20 -15.02 -11.44
N TYR A 73 9.76 -14.29 -10.42
CA TYR A 73 8.73 -14.74 -9.50
C TYR A 73 7.37 -14.67 -10.21
N GLU A 74 7.04 -15.73 -10.95
CA GLU A 74 5.65 -16.07 -11.21
C GLU A 74 4.95 -16.11 -9.84
N PRO A 75 3.85 -15.37 -9.63
CA PRO A 75 3.13 -15.40 -8.37
C PRO A 75 2.52 -16.78 -8.23
N THR A 76 3.28 -17.72 -7.67
CA THR A 76 2.69 -18.95 -7.18
C THR A 76 1.73 -18.52 -6.08
N LEU A 77 0.44 -18.61 -6.35
CA LEU A 77 -0.62 -18.58 -5.33
C LEU A 77 -0.51 -19.79 -4.36
N SER A 78 0.70 -20.34 -4.15
CA SER A 78 0.95 -21.61 -3.52
C SER A 78 2.37 -21.73 -2.94
N SER A 79 2.64 -20.99 -1.86
CA SER A 79 3.50 -21.48 -0.78
C SER A 79 3.19 -20.77 0.53
N GLY A 80 1.97 -21.04 1.01
CA GLY A 80 1.72 -21.10 2.46
C GLY A 80 1.92 -22.55 2.87
N ALA A 81 3.12 -22.90 3.29
CA ALA A 81 3.41 -24.21 3.87
C ALA A 81 3.84 -24.04 5.33
N VAL A 82 2.88 -23.71 6.20
CA VAL A 82 2.80 -24.27 7.55
C VAL A 82 1.32 -24.42 7.92
N CYS A 83 0.98 -25.62 8.39
CA CYS A 83 -0.30 -26.05 8.97
C CYS A 83 -1.47 -26.36 8.01
N SER A 84 -1.65 -27.67 7.84
CA SER A 84 -2.82 -28.34 7.29
C SER A 84 -4.09 -28.05 8.13
N GLN A 85 -4.94 -27.10 7.72
CA GLN A 85 -6.41 -26.93 7.97
C GLN A 85 -6.95 -25.86 6.96
N PRO A 86 -8.28 -25.63 6.74
CA PRO A 86 -8.88 -25.31 5.44
C PRO A 86 -8.50 -23.92 4.87
N LEU A 87 -7.31 -23.85 4.25
CA LEU A 87 -6.70 -22.61 3.76
C LEU A 87 -7.48 -21.97 2.59
N ALA A 88 -8.21 -22.76 1.81
CA ALA A 88 -9.02 -22.26 0.69
C ALA A 88 -10.15 -21.34 1.19
N ASN A 89 -10.81 -21.71 2.29
CA ASN A 89 -11.93 -20.94 2.85
C ASN A 89 -11.45 -19.65 3.53
N ALA A 90 -10.27 -19.69 4.16
CA ALA A 90 -9.68 -18.49 4.78
C ALA A 90 -9.33 -17.43 3.72
N ARG A 91 -8.69 -17.83 2.61
CA ARG A 91 -8.36 -16.91 1.52
C ARG A 91 -9.59 -16.32 0.84
N THR A 92 -10.64 -17.12 0.64
CA THR A 92 -11.91 -16.60 0.08
C THR A 92 -12.63 -15.70 1.06
N GLN A 93 -12.54 -15.97 2.37
CA GLN A 93 -13.09 -15.09 3.40
C GLN A 93 -12.35 -13.75 3.49
N ASP A 94 -11.03 -13.72 3.33
CA ASP A 94 -10.24 -12.48 3.26
C ASP A 94 -10.59 -11.65 2.03
N GLN A 95 -10.81 -12.29 0.88
CA GLN A 95 -11.29 -11.60 -0.33
C GLN A 95 -12.68 -11.00 -0.09
N LYS A 96 -13.63 -11.80 0.40
CA LYS A 96 -14.99 -11.34 0.74
C LYS A 96 -14.97 -10.20 1.77
N GLN A 97 -14.05 -10.24 2.74
CA GLN A 97 -13.85 -9.16 3.70
C GLN A 97 -13.49 -7.82 3.02
N VAL A 98 -12.64 -7.83 1.99
CA VAL A 98 -12.34 -6.62 1.20
C VAL A 98 -13.57 -6.16 0.42
N ARG A 99 -14.32 -7.09 -0.18
CA ARG A 99 -15.57 -6.78 -0.91
C ARG A 99 -16.63 -6.15 -0.01
N VAL A 100 -16.78 -6.63 1.22
CA VAL A 100 -17.69 -6.04 2.22
C VAL A 100 -17.28 -4.60 2.54
N LEU A 101 -15.99 -4.31 2.72
CA LEU A 101 -15.53 -2.93 2.94
C LEU A 101 -15.77 -2.01 1.73
N GLN A 102 -15.60 -2.54 0.51
CA GLN A 102 -15.94 -1.82 -0.72
C GLN A 102 -17.43 -1.50 -0.80
N LEU A 103 -18.30 -2.47 -0.49
CA LEU A 103 -19.74 -2.28 -0.41
C LEU A 103 -20.12 -1.21 0.63
N ILE A 104 -19.55 -1.26 1.83
CA ILE A 104 -19.78 -0.24 2.88
C ILE A 104 -19.42 1.15 2.34
N ASN A 105 -18.25 1.29 1.71
CA ASN A 105 -17.85 2.57 1.14
C ASN A 105 -18.77 3.01 0.01
N ALA A 106 -19.19 2.11 -0.88
CA ALA A 106 -20.15 2.41 -1.94
C ALA A 106 -21.46 2.98 -1.37
N TYR A 107 -21.99 2.37 -0.30
CA TYR A 107 -23.17 2.91 0.39
C TYR A 107 -22.95 4.29 1.00
N ARG A 108 -21.75 4.58 1.53
CA ARG A 108 -21.43 5.90 2.07
C ARG A 108 -21.41 7.00 1.00
N PHE A 109 -20.92 6.69 -0.20
CA PHE A 109 -20.86 7.67 -1.29
C PHE A 109 -22.15 7.74 -2.11
N LEU A 110 -22.73 6.60 -2.47
CA LEU A 110 -23.83 6.48 -3.43
C LEU A 110 -25.19 6.16 -2.79
N GLY A 111 -25.25 5.85 -1.50
CA GLY A 111 -26.48 5.40 -0.83
C GLY A 111 -27.65 6.40 -0.94
N HIS A 112 -27.35 7.70 -1.05
CA HIS A 112 -28.35 8.74 -1.27
C HIS A 112 -29.17 8.52 -2.56
N LYS A 113 -28.59 7.88 -3.58
CA LYS A 113 -29.29 7.59 -4.85
C LYS A 113 -30.37 6.53 -4.71
N LYS A 114 -30.23 5.63 -3.73
CA LYS A 114 -31.18 4.55 -3.45
C LYS A 114 -32.13 4.88 -2.29
N ALA A 115 -31.91 6.02 -1.62
CA ALA A 115 -32.72 6.44 -0.49
C ALA A 115 -34.10 6.94 -0.92
N GLN A 116 -35.14 6.47 -0.25
CA GLN A 116 -36.51 6.96 -0.45
C GLN A 116 -36.70 8.28 0.29
N ILE A 117 -36.25 9.37 -0.32
CA ILE A 117 -36.34 10.72 0.24
C ILE A 117 -37.69 11.39 -0.03
N ASN A 118 -38.40 10.96 -1.07
CA ASN A 118 -39.62 11.61 -1.52
C ASN A 118 -40.85 10.80 -1.07
N PRO A 119 -41.71 11.34 -0.19
CA PRO A 119 -42.92 10.65 0.26
C PRO A 119 -44.08 10.70 -0.75
N LEU A 120 -43.96 11.49 -1.83
CA LEU A 120 -45.01 11.67 -2.84
C LEU A 120 -44.80 10.83 -4.10
N GLU A 121 -43.56 10.47 -4.40
CA GLU A 121 -43.24 9.54 -5.50
C GLU A 121 -43.34 8.09 -5.01
N ASP A 122 -43.72 7.20 -5.91
CA ASP A 122 -43.84 5.76 -5.70
C ASP A 122 -42.48 5.07 -5.63
N GLY A 123 -41.56 5.60 -4.82
CA GLY A 123 -40.32 4.93 -4.42
C GLY A 123 -39.48 4.34 -5.56
N SER A 124 -39.56 4.89 -6.78
CA SER A 124 -38.82 4.37 -7.94
C SER A 124 -37.32 4.55 -7.71
N THR A 125 -36.67 3.49 -7.23
CA THR A 125 -35.24 3.51 -6.93
C THR A 125 -34.46 3.41 -8.24
N VAL A 126 -33.52 4.32 -8.43
CA VAL A 126 -32.51 4.20 -9.49
C VAL A 126 -31.70 2.94 -9.25
N ASP A 127 -31.53 2.12 -10.29
CA ASP A 127 -30.67 0.96 -10.22
C ASP A 127 -29.20 1.41 -10.20
N VAL A 128 -28.47 0.99 -9.16
CA VAL A 128 -27.08 1.34 -8.91
C VAL A 128 -26.33 0.04 -8.61
N PRO A 129 -25.62 -0.53 -9.60
CA PRO A 129 -25.01 -1.86 -9.47
C PRO A 129 -23.96 -1.88 -8.35
N GLU A 130 -23.26 -0.78 -8.06
CA GLU A 130 -22.25 -0.72 -7.00
C GLU A 130 -22.84 -0.91 -5.59
N LEU A 131 -24.17 -0.80 -5.44
CA LEU A 131 -24.90 -1.05 -4.19
C LEU A 131 -25.50 -2.47 -4.14
N THR A 132 -25.26 -3.33 -5.13
CA THR A 132 -25.75 -4.71 -5.14
C THR A 132 -24.66 -5.69 -4.70
N LEU A 133 -25.07 -6.84 -4.14
CA LEU A 133 -24.13 -7.87 -3.69
C LEU A 133 -23.41 -8.51 -4.88
N ASP A 134 -24.12 -8.74 -5.99
CA ASP A 134 -23.60 -9.33 -7.22
C ASP A 134 -22.39 -8.57 -7.77
N HIS A 135 -22.42 -7.23 -7.75
CA HIS A 135 -21.31 -6.41 -8.22
C HIS A 135 -20.02 -6.63 -7.43
N HIS A 136 -20.14 -6.96 -6.15
CA HIS A 136 -19.02 -7.22 -5.27
C HIS A 136 -18.66 -8.70 -5.16
N GLU A 137 -19.26 -9.58 -5.97
CA GLU A 137 -19.09 -11.04 -5.91
C GLU A 137 -19.47 -11.63 -4.53
N LEU A 138 -20.43 -11.00 -3.85
CA LEU A 138 -21.00 -11.50 -2.59
C LEU A 138 -22.32 -12.23 -2.89
N SER A 139 -22.56 -13.32 -2.16
CA SER A 139 -23.77 -14.14 -2.32
C SER A 139 -24.70 -14.01 -1.11
N GLU A 140 -25.96 -14.43 -1.26
CA GLU A 140 -26.88 -14.48 -0.12
C GLU A 140 -26.41 -15.40 1.01
N SER A 141 -25.61 -16.43 0.69
CA SER A 141 -25.02 -17.31 1.70
C SER A 141 -24.06 -16.56 2.64
N ASP A 142 -23.45 -15.47 2.16
CA ASP A 142 -22.51 -14.66 2.93
C ASP A 142 -23.21 -13.75 3.95
N LEU A 143 -24.52 -13.52 3.84
CA LEU A 143 -25.29 -12.73 4.80
C LEU A 143 -25.30 -13.33 6.22
N ASN A 144 -25.10 -14.65 6.33
CA ASN A 144 -25.01 -15.35 7.61
C ASN A 144 -23.56 -15.45 8.12
N THR A 145 -22.60 -14.81 7.44
CA THR A 145 -21.18 -14.81 7.83
C THR A 145 -20.85 -13.51 8.56
N VAL A 146 -20.04 -13.62 9.60
CA VAL A 146 -19.57 -12.46 10.37
C VAL A 146 -18.32 -11.89 9.71
N PHE A 147 -18.36 -10.59 9.41
CA PHE A 147 -17.24 -9.82 8.87
C PHE A 147 -16.85 -8.67 9.80
N ASN A 148 -15.61 -8.22 9.69
CA ASN A 148 -15.14 -7.03 10.39
C ASN A 148 -15.58 -5.76 9.64
N THR A 149 -16.10 -4.76 10.35
CA THR A 149 -16.57 -3.51 9.74
C THR A 149 -15.48 -2.45 9.56
N GLY A 150 -14.23 -2.79 9.91
CA GLY A 150 -13.07 -1.92 9.82
C GLY A 150 -13.23 -0.67 10.68
N SER A 151 -13.16 0.49 10.04
CA SER A 151 -13.29 1.79 10.72
C SER A 151 -14.74 2.23 10.96
N LEU A 152 -15.72 1.47 10.48
CA LEU A 152 -17.13 1.81 10.70
C LEU A 152 -17.50 1.58 12.16
N VAL A 153 -17.72 2.67 12.88
CA VAL A 153 -18.22 2.68 14.26
C VAL A 153 -19.72 2.97 14.23
N ALA A 154 -20.52 2.06 14.76
CA ALA A 154 -21.94 2.26 15.01
C ALA A 154 -22.18 2.27 16.54
N PRO A 155 -23.17 3.01 17.05
CA PRO A 155 -23.56 2.90 18.46
C PRO A 155 -24.02 1.48 18.76
N ASP A 156 -23.66 0.96 19.94
CA ASP A 156 -24.21 -0.29 20.45
C ASP A 156 -25.73 -0.12 20.57
N LYS A 157 -26.46 -1.04 19.94
CA LYS A 157 -27.91 -1.02 19.85
C LYS A 157 -28.56 -1.76 21.00
#